data_AF-A0A9D2BMY5-F1
#
_entry.id   AF-A0A9D2BMY5-F1
#
_cell.length_a   1.000
_cell.length_b   1.000
_cell.length_c   1.000
_cell.angle_alpha   90.00
_cell.angle_beta   90.00
_cell.angle_gamma   90.00
#
_symmetry.space_group_name_H-M   'P 1'
#
loop_
_entity.id
_entity.type
_entity.pdbx_description
1 polymer ?
#
loop_
_entity_poly.entity_id
_entity_poly.type
_entity_poly.pdbx_seq_one_letter_code
_entity_poly.pdbx_strand_id
1 'polypeptide(L)'
;MKAKNIIEIAEKKVVCEDDYISYNIGFVNDEGKDDETQFDIPAYKNQSKAIEELMSLFNDFCKENNIKERRITHIEIGEED
;
A
#
# COMPACT_ATOMS: atom_id res chain seq x y z
N MET A 1 -43.95 -1.22 20.57
CA MET A 1 -43.22 0.06 20.44
C MET A 1 -42.32 0.25 21.67
N LYS A 2 -41.19 0.94 21.50
CA LYS A 2 -40.01 1.09 22.39
C LYS A 2 -38.93 0.02 22.13
N ALA A 3 -37.67 0.35 21.87
CA ALA A 3 -36.99 1.63 21.71
C ALA A 3 -35.81 1.43 20.75
N LYS A 4 -35.46 2.49 20.01
CA LYS A 4 -34.30 2.55 19.13
C LYS A 4 -33.04 2.59 20.01
N ASN A 5 -32.15 1.60 19.91
CA ASN A 5 -30.77 1.76 20.36
C ASN A 5 -29.96 2.29 19.17
N ILE A 6 -29.89 3.61 19.09
CA ILE A 6 -28.92 4.33 18.27
C ILE A 6 -27.65 4.33 19.11
N ILE A 7 -26.68 3.50 18.74
CA ILE A 7 -25.33 3.56 19.30
C ILE A 7 -24.69 4.81 18.71
N GLU A 8 -24.58 5.83 19.55
CA GLU A 8 -23.84 7.06 19.30
C GLU A 8 -22.32 6.80 19.27
N ILE A 9 -21.71 7.26 18.17
CA ILE A 9 -20.45 8.01 18.11
C ILE A 9 -19.14 7.25 18.39
N ALA A 10 -18.38 7.01 17.32
CA ALA A 10 -17.09 7.65 17.06
C ALA A 10 -16.44 6.96 15.84
N GLU A 11 -16.45 7.64 14.69
CA GLU A 11 -15.51 7.47 13.57
C GLU A 11 -14.87 6.08 13.37
N LYS A 12 -15.69 5.02 13.29
CA LYS A 12 -15.26 3.86 12.52
C LYS A 12 -15.34 4.30 11.06
N LYS A 13 -14.25 4.89 10.57
CA LYS A 13 -13.94 4.98 9.14
C LYS A 13 -14.25 3.59 8.60
N VAL A 14 -15.38 3.48 7.92
CA VAL A 14 -15.77 2.27 7.22
C VAL A 14 -14.66 2.16 6.18
N VAL A 15 -13.65 1.33 6.45
CA VAL A 15 -12.73 0.90 5.41
C VAL A 15 -13.61 0.07 4.51
N CYS A 16 -14.09 0.69 3.43
CA CYS A 16 -14.87 0.02 2.42
C CYS A 16 -13.94 -1.05 1.82
N GLU A 17 -14.46 -2.25 1.55
CA GLU A 17 -13.67 -3.31 0.92
C GLU A 17 -13.18 -2.94 -0.51
N ASP A 18 -13.56 -1.77 -1.01
CA ASP A 18 -13.18 -1.17 -2.28
C ASP A 18 -12.22 0.05 -2.16
N ASP A 19 -11.75 0.41 -0.96
CA ASP A 19 -10.76 1.48 -0.80
C ASP A 19 -9.37 0.98 -1.21
N TYR A 20 -8.65 1.73 -2.05
CA TYR A 20 -7.25 1.49 -2.38
C TYR A 20 -6.37 2.54 -1.71
N ILE A 21 -5.12 2.16 -1.41
CA ILE A 21 -4.08 3.07 -0.93
C ILE A 21 -2.91 2.95 -1.88
N SER A 22 -2.49 4.10 -2.41
CA SER A 22 -1.29 4.22 -3.22
C SER A 22 -0.05 4.24 -2.33
N TYR A 23 0.97 3.48 -2.70
CA TYR A 23 2.27 3.48 -2.05
C TYR A 23 3.37 3.74 -3.06
N ASN A 24 4.24 4.71 -2.75
CA ASN A 24 5.47 4.92 -3.49
C ASN A 24 6.59 4.11 -2.84
N ILE A 25 7.35 3.39 -3.67
CA ILE A 25 8.51 2.61 -3.25
C ILE A 25 9.74 3.17 -3.95
N GLY A 26 10.60 3.82 -3.17
CA GLY A 26 11.94 4.19 -3.61
C GLY A 26 12.90 3.02 -3.47
N PHE A 27 13.73 2.79 -4.48
CA PHE A 27 14.74 1.74 -4.46
C PHE A 27 15.96 2.11 -5.30
N VAL A 28 17.10 1.52 -4.97
CA VAL A 28 18.30 1.58 -5.82
C VAL A 28 18.22 0.40 -6.80
N ASN A 29 18.29 0.66 -8.10
CA ASN A 29 18.27 -0.34 -9.16
C ASN A 29 19.64 -1.00 -9.40
N ASP A 30 19.74 -1.91 -10.38
CA ASP A 30 20.97 -2.66 -10.69
C ASP A 30 22.09 -1.81 -11.28
N GLU A 31 21.78 -0.60 -11.77
CA GLU A 31 22.78 0.38 -12.17
C GLU A 31 23.32 1.21 -10.99
N GLY A 32 22.81 0.97 -9.77
CA GLY A 32 23.15 1.77 -8.59
C GLY A 32 22.50 3.15 -8.57
N LYS A 33 21.44 3.37 -9.38
CA LYS A 33 20.69 4.62 -9.43
C LYS A 33 19.43 4.52 -8.57
N ASP A 34 19.07 5.61 -7.92
CA ASP A 34 17.77 5.76 -7.27
C ASP A 34 16.65 5.79 -8.31
N ASP A 35 15.60 5.02 -8.06
CA ASP A 35 14.41 4.88 -8.88
C ASP A 35 13.17 4.76 -7.98
N GLU A 36 12.00 5.02 -8.54
CA GLU A 36 10.74 5.01 -7.79
C GLU A 36 9.62 4.40 -8.62
N THR A 37 8.75 3.64 -7.96
CA THR A 37 7.53 3.11 -8.56
C THR A 37 6.36 3.24 -7.58
N GLN A 38 5.15 3.31 -8.11
CA GLN A 38 3.91 3.44 -7.35
C GLN A 38 3.02 2.22 -7.54
N PHE A 39 2.46 1.71 -6.45
CA PHE A 39 1.48 0.63 -6.48
C PHE A 39 0.22 1.01 -5.70
N ASP A 40 -0.93 0.70 -6.27
CA ASP A 40 -2.21 0.76 -5.58
C ASP A 40 -2.55 -0.63 -5.04
N ILE A 41 -2.70 -0.74 -3.71
CA ILE A 41 -3.15 -1.98 -3.07
C ILE A 41 -4.44 -1.74 -2.28
N PRO A 42 -5.27 -2.78 -2.07
CA PRO A 42 -6.45 -2.65 -1.23
C PRO A 42 -6.09 -2.14 0.17
N ALA A 43 -6.96 -1.31 0.75
CA ALA A 43 -6.81 -0.81 2.10
C ALA A 43 -6.99 -1.96 3.11
N TYR A 44 -5.88 -2.54 3.55
CA TYR A 44 -5.93 -3.58 4.57
C TYR A 44 -5.98 -2.98 5.98
N LYS A 45 -6.90 -3.49 6.81
CA LYS A 45 -6.88 -3.22 8.26
C LYS A 45 -5.62 -3.76 8.94
N ASN A 46 -5.01 -4.79 8.36
CA ASN A 46 -3.79 -5.41 8.83
C ASN A 46 -2.60 -4.90 8.00
N GLN A 47 -1.72 -4.13 8.64
CA GLN A 47 -0.52 -3.58 8.01
C GLN A 47 0.44 -4.65 7.47
N SER A 48 0.57 -5.80 8.14
CA SER A 48 1.42 -6.88 7.64
C SER A 48 0.91 -7.43 6.31
N LYS A 49 -0.41 -7.56 6.15
CA LYS A 49 -1.02 -7.99 4.89
C LYS A 49 -0.79 -6.97 3.78
N ALA A 50 -0.90 -5.67 4.09
CA ALA A 50 -0.57 -4.61 3.12
C ALA A 50 0.88 -4.70 2.65
N ILE A 51 1.83 -4.89 3.57
CA ILE A 51 3.25 -5.01 3.25
C ILE A 51 3.52 -6.28 2.41
N GLU A 52 2.88 -7.40 2.73
CA GLU A 52 3.03 -8.65 1.96
C GLU A 52 2.60 -8.48 0.49
N GLU A 53 1.43 -7.88 0.27
CA GLU A 53 0.88 -7.64 -1.08
C GLU A 53 1.73 -6.63 -1.83
N LEU A 54 2.12 -5.53 -1.18
CA LEU A 54 2.99 -4.50 -1.75
C LEU A 54 4.34 -5.09 -2.18
N MET A 55 4.96 -5.89 -1.31
CA MET A 55 6.23 -6.55 -1.62
C MET A 55 6.07 -7.60 -2.72
N SER A 56 4.93 -8.29 -2.81
CA SER A 56 4.64 -9.21 -3.90
C SER A 56 4.62 -8.49 -5.24
N LEU A 57 3.85 -7.40 -5.35
CA LEU A 57 3.78 -6.57 -6.56
C LEU A 57 5.14 -6.00 -6.95
N PHE A 58 5.88 -5.46 -5.97
CA PHE A 58 7.22 -4.94 -6.22
C PHE A 58 8.19 -6.02 -6.70
N ASN A 59 8.11 -7.23 -6.14
CA ASN A 59 8.93 -8.34 -6.58
C ASN A 59 8.64 -8.73 -8.02
N ASP A 60 7.36 -8.74 -8.42
CA ASP A 60 6.95 -9.08 -9.78
C ASP A 60 7.34 -7.97 -10.77
N PHE A 61 7.12 -6.70 -10.42
CA PHE A 61 7.64 -5.56 -11.17
C PHE A 61 9.14 -5.69 -11.45
N CYS A 62 9.93 -6.05 -10.45
CA CYS A 62 11.36 -6.21 -10.64
C CYS A 62 11.72 -7.37 -11.57
N LYS A 63 10.98 -8.48 -11.53
CA LYS A 63 11.18 -9.60 -12.45
C LYS A 63 10.84 -9.20 -13.89
N GLU A 64 9.71 -8.52 -14.09
CA GLU A 64 9.25 -8.08 -15.41
C GLU A 64 10.22 -7.07 -16.04
N ASN A 65 10.82 -6.21 -15.22
CA ASN A 65 11.79 -5.20 -15.65
C ASN A 65 13.25 -5.69 -15.61
N ASN A 66 13.50 -6.97 -15.35
CA ASN A 66 14.84 -7.57 -15.26
C ASN A 66 15.77 -6.92 -14.22
N ILE A 67 15.21 -6.33 -13.16
CA ILE A 67 15.93 -5.72 -12.04
C ILE A 67 16.38 -6.83 -11.09
N LYS A 68 17.67 -7.20 -11.18
CA LYS A 68 18.25 -8.36 -10.47
C LYS A 68 18.65 -8.04 -9.03
N GLU A 69 19.21 -6.86 -8.82
CA GLU A 69 19.62 -6.37 -7.52
C GLU A 69 18.83 -5.10 -7.24
N ARG A 70 18.22 -5.05 -6.06
CA ARG A 70 17.47 -3.88 -5.61
C ARG A 70 17.64 -3.69 -4.12
N ARG A 71 17.68 -2.43 -3.71
CA ARG A 71 17.66 -2.08 -2.30
C ARG A 71 16.59 -1.03 -2.08
N ILE A 72 15.51 -1.42 -1.41
CA ILE A 72 14.47 -0.48 -0.99
C ILE A 72 15.11 0.59 -0.08
N THR A 73 14.85 1.85 -0.39
CA THR A 73 15.33 3.02 0.36
C THR A 73 14.21 3.60 1.24
N HIS A 74 12.99 3.70 0.71
CA HIS A 74 11.80 4.11 1.46
C HIS A 74 10.51 3.51 0.89
N ILE A 75 9.47 3.53 1.72
CA ILE A 75 8.09 3.26 1.33
C ILE A 75 7.25 4.36 1.97
N GLU A 76 6.44 5.04 1.18
CA GLU A 76 5.54 6.09 1.64
C GLU A 76 4.14 5.94 1.04
N ILE A 77 3.14 6.48 1.72
CA ILE A 77 1.77 6.53 1.19
C ILE A 77 1.74 7.69 0.21
N GLY A 78 1.33 7.44 -1.04
CA GLY A 78 1.09 8.49 -2.02
C GLY A 78 -0.12 9.32 -1.58
N GLU A 79 0.07 10.61 -1.37
CA GLU A 79 -1.04 11.53 -1.14
C GLU A 79 -1.66 11.89 -2.49
N GLU A 80 -2.96 11.64 -2.66
CA GLU A 80 -3.74 12.30 -3.73
C GLU A 80 -4.18 13.67 -3.18
N ASP A 81 -3.64 14.76 -3.76
CA ASP A 81 -4.02 16.15 -3.49
C ASP A 81 -5.50 16.45 -3.79
#